data_AF-A0A8J5VCP9-F1
#
_entry.id   AF-A0A8J5VCP9-F1
#
_cell.length_a   1.000
_cell.length_b   1.000
_cell.length_c   1.000
_cell.angle_alpha   90.00
_cell.angle_beta   90.00
_cell.angle_gamma   90.00
#
_symmetry.space_group_name_H-M   'P 1'
#
loop_
_entity.id
_entity.type
_entity.pdbx_description
1 polymer ?
#
loop_
_entity_poly.entity_id
_entity_poly.type
_entity_poly.pdbx_seq_one_letter_code
_entity_poly.pdbx_strand_id
1 'polypeptide(L)' 'MEVIGTPSQEEWPKNVSLSWTAFPQRRPMPLKNIIPQLDSDGLDLITNLLTFNPHVRLTAAQALQHRYFVDSS' A
#
# COMPACT_ATOMS: atom_id res chain seq x y z
N MET A 1 -15.26 3.83 -0.83
CA MET A 1 -14.17 4.42 -0.04
C MET A 1 -12.88 4.16 -0.78
N GLU A 2 -12.14 5.21 -1.10
CA GLU A 2 -10.88 5.14 -1.83
C GLU A 2 -9.76 5.42 -0.86
N VAL A 3 -9.12 4.36 -0.38
CA VAL A 3 -8.20 4.42 0.76
C VAL A 3 -6.78 4.79 0.30
N ILE A 4 -6.29 4.12 -0.74
CA ILE A 4 -4.90 4.26 -1.21
C ILE A 4 -4.73 5.17 -2.43
N GLY A 5 -5.82 5.71 -2.97
CA GLY A 5 -5.79 6.56 -4.17
C GLY A 5 -5.45 5.82 -5.46
N THR A 6 -5.22 6.58 -6.52
CA THR A 6 -4.73 6.06 -7.81
C THR A 6 -3.20 5.95 -7.74
N PRO A 7 -2.59 4.82 -8.14
CA PRO A 7 -1.13 4.69 -8.19
C PRO A 7 -0.52 5.76 -9.10
N SER A 8 0.76 6.08 -8.91
CA SER A 8 1.45 6.99 -9.83
C SER A 8 1.52 6.37 -11.24
N GLN A 9 1.78 7.20 -12.25
CA GLN A 9 1.93 6.69 -13.61
C GLN A 9 3.16 5.77 -13.73
N GLU A 10 4.20 6.03 -12.94
CA GLU A 10 5.42 5.23 -12.86
C GLU A 10 5.18 3.86 -12.22
N GLU A 11 4.26 3.78 -11.26
CA GLU A 11 3.84 2.52 -10.64
C GLU A 11 2.86 1.72 -11.49
N TRP A 12 2.33 2.31 -12.57
CA TRP A 12 1.41 1.63 -13.47
C TRP A 12 2.12 0.55 -14.30
N PRO A 13 1.58 -0.69 -14.36
CA PRO A 13 2.18 -1.76 -15.14
C PRO A 13 2.25 -1.39 -16.63
N LYS A 14 3.41 -1.61 -17.25
CA LYS A 14 3.60 -1.38 -18.68
C LYS A 14 2.96 -2.48 -19.55
N ASN A 15 2.66 -3.62 -18.96
CA ASN A 15 2.17 -4.83 -19.62
C ASN A 15 0.65 -5.04 -19.48
N VAL A 16 -0.12 -3.99 -19.18
CA VAL A 16 -1.59 -4.07 -19.16
C VAL A 16 -2.19 -3.43 -20.40
N SER A 17 -3.36 -3.95 -20.83
CA SER A 17 -4.12 -3.42 -21.96
C SER A 17 -4.85 -2.10 -21.63
N LEU A 18 -5.01 -1.79 -20.35
CA LEU A 18 -5.69 -0.58 -19.87
C LEU A 18 -4.69 0.55 -19.64
N SER A 19 -5.03 1.74 -20.18
CA SER A 19 -4.31 2.97 -19.88
C SER A 19 -4.49 3.37 -18.42
N TRP A 20 -3.46 3.98 -17.83
CA TRP A 20 -3.56 4.61 -16.50
C TRP A 20 -4.70 5.65 -16.43
N THR A 21 -4.96 6.35 -17.54
CA THR A 21 -6.04 7.34 -17.66
C THR A 21 -7.44 6.74 -17.73
N ALA A 22 -7.57 5.41 -17.80
CA ALA A 22 -8.88 4.74 -17.80
C ALA A 22 -9.61 4.84 -16.45
N PHE A 23 -8.91 5.28 -15.39
CA PHE A 23 -9.47 5.42 -14.05
C PHE A 23 -9.45 6.88 -13.58
N PRO A 24 -10.49 7.35 -12.86
CA PRO A 24 -10.48 8.66 -12.22
C PRO A 24 -9.30 8.78 -11.24
N GLN A 25 -8.58 9.90 -11.33
CA GLN A 25 -7.49 10.21 -10.41
C GLN A 25 -8.02 10.54 -9.03
N ARG A 26 -7.47 9.87 -8.02
CA ARG A 26 -7.92 9.98 -6.63
C ARG A 26 -6.74 10.16 -5.72
N ARG A 27 -6.90 11.10 -4.78
CA ARG A 27 -5.88 11.35 -3.77
C ARG A 27 -5.99 10.28 -2.67
N PRO A 28 -4.85 9.72 -2.20
CA PRO A 28 -4.86 8.81 -1.06
C PRO A 28 -5.35 9.54 0.19
N MET A 29 -6.03 8.80 1.07
CA MET A 29 -6.35 9.26 2.41
C MET A 29 -5.27 8.71 3.35
N PRO A 30 -4.70 9.52 4.27
CA PRO A 30 -3.72 9.02 5.23
C PRO A 30 -4.31 7.86 6.03
N LEU A 31 -3.65 6.70 6.00
CA LEU A 31 -4.15 5.46 6.65
C LEU A 31 -4.35 5.65 8.15
N LYS A 32 -3.54 6.49 8.80
CA LYS A 32 -3.70 6.89 10.21
C LYS A 32 -5.05 7.54 10.51
N ASN A 33 -5.67 8.20 9.53
CA ASN A 33 -7.00 8.80 9.71
C ASN A 33 -8.12 7.75 9.60
N ILE A 34 -7.84 6.62 8.95
CA ILE A 34 -8.79 5.52 8.76
C ILE A 34 -8.66 4.50 9.90
N ILE A 35 -7.43 4.24 10.34
CA ILE A 35 -7.09 3.27 11.40
C ILE A 35 -6.25 3.97 12.47
N PRO A 36 -6.85 4.87 13.27
CA PRO A 36 -6.13 5.68 14.26
C PRO A 36 -5.49 4.87 15.39
N GLN A 37 -5.97 3.65 15.63
CA GLN A 37 -5.45 2.74 16.66
C GLN A 37 -4.17 2.01 16.26
N LEU A 38 -3.76 2.10 15.00
CA LEU A 38 -2.58 1.42 14.50
C LEU A 38 -1.33 2.26 14.80
N ASP A 39 -0.30 1.61 15.33
CA ASP A 39 0.99 2.20 15.61
C ASP A 39 1.80 2.45 14.33
N SER A 40 2.99 3.03 14.47
CA SER A 40 3.86 3.35 13.33
C SER A 40 4.26 2.10 12.54
N ASP A 41 4.59 1.00 13.21
CA ASP A 41 5.03 -0.22 12.54
C ASP A 41 3.88 -0.94 11.84
N GLY A 42 2.67 -0.91 12.41
CA GLY A 42 1.49 -1.43 11.74
C GLY A 42 1.09 -0.58 10.54
N LEU A 43 1.18 0.76 10.65
CA LEU A 43 0.95 1.67 9.53
C LEU A 43 1.97 1.44 8.40
N ASP A 44 3.23 1.20 8.73
CA ASP A 44 4.26 0.87 7.73
C ASP A 44 3.97 -0.47 7.06
N LEU A 45 3.66 -1.52 7.84
CA LEU A 45 3.31 -2.83 7.32
C LEU A 45 2.13 -2.76 6.33
N ILE A 46 1.02 -2.13 6.72
CA ILE A 46 -0.17 -2.08 5.88
C ILE A 46 0.04 -1.21 4.64
N THR A 47 0.86 -0.15 4.73
CA THR A 47 1.24 0.66 3.57
C THR A 47 2.00 -0.18 2.54
N ASN A 48 2.97 -0.99 2.98
CA ASN A 48 3.75 -1.87 2.11
C ASN A 48 2.94 -3.07 1.56
N LEU A 49 1.91 -3.52 2.27
CA LEU A 49 0.99 -4.56 1.79
C LEU A 49 -0.02 -4.03 0.75
N LEU A 50 -0.38 -2.74 0.85
CA LEU A 50 -1.30 -2.09 -0.09
C LEU A 50 -0.60 -1.43 -1.28
N THR A 51 0.72 -1.57 -1.42
CA THR A 51 1.48 -1.12 -2.58
C THR A 51 0.92 -1.72 -3.87
N PHE A 52 0.66 -0.86 -4.85
CA PHE A 52 0.05 -1.27 -6.11
C PHE A 52 1.00 -2.14 -6.97
N ASN A 53 2.27 -1.75 -7.04
CA ASN A 53 3.27 -2.48 -7.80
C ASN A 53 3.58 -3.84 -7.14
N PRO A 54 3.24 -4.98 -7.77
CA PRO A 54 3.40 -6.29 -7.15
C PRO A 54 4.88 -6.70 -6.97
N HIS A 55 5.80 -6.07 -7.68
CA HIS A 55 7.24 -6.33 -7.54
C HIS A 55 7.85 -5.64 -6.32
N VAL A 56 7.17 -4.64 -5.76
CA VAL A 56 7.63 -3.86 -4.60
C VAL A 56 6.81 -4.20 -3.36
N ARG A 57 5.56 -4.62 -3.54
CA ARG A 57 4.67 -5.07 -2.46
C ARG A 57 5.29 -6.22 -1.67
N LEU A 58 5.16 -6.16 -0.34
CA LEU A 58 5.62 -7.24 0.53
C LEU A 58 4.97 -8.58 0.16
N THR A 59 5.79 -9.62 0.13
CA THR A 59 5.32 -11.00 0.17
C THR A 59 4.88 -11.37 1.59
N ALA A 60 4.10 -12.44 1.71
CA ALA A 60 3.68 -12.95 3.03
C ALA A 60 4.88 -13.27 3.94
N ALA A 61 5.95 -13.86 3.39
CA ALA A 61 7.16 -14.18 4.15
C ALA A 61 7.87 -12.92 4.67
N GLN A 62 8.01 -11.89 3.84
CA GLN A 62 8.60 -10.61 4.27
C GLN A 62 7.71 -9.88 5.27
N ALA A 63 6.39 -9.92 5.08
CA ALA A 63 5.43 -9.33 6.02
C ALA A 63 5.54 -9.95 7.41
N LEU A 64 5.68 -11.27 7.53
CA LEU A 64 5.86 -11.96 8.81
C LEU A 64 7.19 -11.62 9.50
N GLN A 65 8.18 -11.14 8.76
CA GLN A 65 9.47 -10.66 9.29
C GLN A 65 9.47 -9.16 9.62
N HIS A 66 8.36 -8.46 9.38
CA HIS A 66 8.24 -7.03 9.60
C HIS A 66 8.28 -6.67 11.09
N ARG A 67 8.84 -5.49 11.42
CA ARG A 67 8.96 -4.98 12.80
C ARG A 67 7.67 -5.13 13.62
N TYR A 68 6.54 -4.85 13.00
CA TYR A 68 5.21 -5.05 13.59
C TYR A 68 4.98 -6.43 14.24
N PHE A 69 5.58 -7.52 13.74
CA PHE A 69 5.43 -8.86 14.30
C PHE A 69 6.64 -9.38 15.08
N VAL A 70 7.83 -8.80 14.87
CA VAL A 70 9.06 -9.21 15.59
C VAL A 70 9.38 -8.31 16.78
N ASP A 71 8.84 -7.09 16.83
CA ASP A 71 8.98 -6.24 17.99
C ASP A 71 8.03 -6.72 19.10
N SER A 72 8.63 -7.15 20.20
CA SER A 72 7.92 -7.65 21.38
C SER A 72 7.64 -6.47 22.28
N SER A 73 6.53 -5.76 22.06
CA SER A 73 5.94 -4.99 23.17
C SER A 73 5.41 -5.93 24.25
#